data_AF-A0AAV2Z869-F1
#
_entry.id   AF-A0AAV2Z869-F1
#
_cell.length_a   1.000
_cell.length_b   1.000
_cell.length_c   1.000
_cell.angle_alpha   90.00
_cell.angle_beta   90.00
_cell.angle_gamma   90.00
#
_symmetry.space_group_name_H-M   'P 1'
#
loop_
_entity.id
_entity.type
_entity.pdbx_description
1 polymer ?
#
loop_
_entity_poly.entity_id
_entity_poly.type
_entity_poly.pdbx_seq_one_letter_code
_entity_poly.pdbx_strand_id
1 'polypeptide(L)'
;MSKVSGAIALLFTSVVWAESLLGQWQCVGDITTPVRRFWSSDIECASLNGRDCLWQSDMASCNRVIQDMRLNAQSTITQPLRCGNHHRATWGSTGYLEGGHWCTKSFDLVPNYPPMSPWTCVNGVNVPLRVNFWGDVECMSSNRRDCHWKSSQSECAALIVNPPKLQVPLTCGDVHVDEHGTGGYGTANHWCRLGATFFMLSK
;
A
#
# COMPACT_ATOMS: atom_id res chain seq x y z
N MET A 1 -56.33 6.26 28.85
CA MET A 1 -56.00 6.63 27.46
C MET A 1 -54.59 7.19 27.45
N SER A 2 -53.72 6.55 26.66
CA SER A 2 -52.27 6.70 26.59
C SER A 2 -51.77 8.09 26.23
N LYS A 3 -50.55 8.41 26.68
CA LYS A 3 -49.46 8.93 25.83
C LYS A 3 -48.11 8.67 26.51
N VAL A 4 -47.46 7.61 26.05
CA VAL A 4 -46.04 7.31 26.30
C VAL A 4 -45.25 8.24 25.38
N SER A 5 -44.45 9.15 25.93
CA SER A 5 -43.46 9.90 25.14
C SER A 5 -42.12 9.18 25.29
N GLY A 6 -41.80 8.36 24.30
CA GLY A 6 -40.49 7.71 24.19
C GLY A 6 -39.47 8.69 23.61
N ALA A 7 -38.46 9.04 24.39
CA ALA A 7 -37.26 9.67 23.87
C ALA A 7 -36.44 8.62 23.10
N ILE A 8 -36.37 8.75 21.78
CA ILE A 8 -35.47 7.97 20.94
C ILE A 8 -34.06 8.52 21.18
N ALA A 9 -33.29 7.82 22.00
CA ALA A 9 -31.85 8.03 22.08
C ALA A 9 -31.21 7.57 20.77
N LEU A 10 -30.89 8.52 19.90
CA LEU A 10 -30.05 8.28 18.73
C LEU A 10 -28.63 7.97 19.21
N LEU A 11 -28.33 6.69 19.37
CA LEU A 11 -26.97 6.20 19.53
C LEU A 11 -26.26 6.37 18.19
N PHE A 12 -25.47 7.44 18.06
CA PHE A 12 -24.45 7.52 17.03
C PHE A 12 -23.40 6.45 17.33
N THR A 13 -23.53 5.28 16.73
CA THR A 13 -22.43 4.33 16.62
C THR A 13 -21.40 4.98 15.70
N SER A 14 -20.42 5.67 16.29
CA SER A 14 -19.22 6.09 15.56
C SER A 14 -18.52 4.82 15.12
N VAL A 15 -18.77 4.42 13.86
CA VAL A 15 -17.86 3.54 13.14
C VAL A 15 -16.55 4.31 13.10
N VAL A 16 -15.63 3.92 13.98
CA VAL A 16 -14.25 4.39 13.92
C VAL A 16 -13.73 3.82 12.61
N TRP A 17 -13.77 4.64 11.57
CA TRP A 17 -13.07 4.35 10.32
C TRP A 17 -11.64 4.05 10.74
N ALA A 18 -11.19 2.82 10.53
CA ALA A 18 -9.77 2.52 10.54
C ALA A 18 -9.18 3.38 9.42
N GLU A 19 -8.71 4.57 9.78
CA GLU A 19 -8.04 5.48 8.85
C GLU A 19 -6.96 4.65 8.16
N SER A 20 -7.04 4.57 6.83
CA SER A 20 -6.08 3.81 6.06
C SER A 20 -4.67 4.27 6.42
N LEU A 21 -3.86 3.38 6.97
CA LEU A 21 -2.44 3.65 7.28
C LEU A 21 -1.58 3.79 6.00
N LEU A 22 -2.20 3.62 4.83
CA LEU A 22 -1.59 3.81 3.52
C LEU A 22 -1.06 5.24 3.38
N GLY A 23 0.26 5.37 3.27
CA GLY A 23 0.89 6.67 3.03
C GLY A 23 0.87 7.64 4.21
N GLN A 24 0.70 7.15 5.44
CA GLN A 24 0.86 7.99 6.64
C GLN A 24 2.33 8.23 6.97
N TRP A 25 2.64 9.49 7.27
CA TRP A 25 3.92 9.89 7.84
C TRP A 25 4.12 9.26 9.22
N GLN A 26 5.33 8.77 9.46
CA GLN A 26 5.76 8.17 10.70
C GLN A 26 7.23 8.47 10.98
N CYS A 27 7.59 8.51 12.26
CA CYS A 27 8.97 8.56 12.70
C CYS A 27 9.32 7.17 13.23
N VAL A 28 10.38 6.55 12.71
CA VAL A 28 10.71 5.15 13.02
C VAL A 28 12.17 4.98 13.40
N GLY A 29 12.44 4.08 14.35
CA GLY A 29 13.80 3.76 14.80
C GLY A 29 14.61 5.01 15.21
N ASP A 30 15.78 5.16 14.60
CA ASP A 30 16.69 6.30 14.74
C ASP A 30 16.56 7.34 13.61
N ILE A 31 15.53 7.23 12.76
CA ILE A 31 15.30 8.12 11.63
C ILE A 31 14.43 9.30 12.09
N THR A 32 15.08 10.41 12.47
CA THR A 32 14.43 11.61 13.03
C THR A 32 13.81 12.54 11.98
N THR A 33 13.53 12.05 10.78
CA THR A 33 12.68 12.74 9.78
C THR A 33 11.40 11.94 9.59
N PRO A 34 10.24 12.58 9.40
CA PRO A 34 9.04 11.85 9.02
C PRO A 34 9.29 11.12 7.71
N VAL A 35 9.01 9.83 7.69
CA VAL A 35 9.10 8.96 6.53
C VAL A 35 7.76 8.28 6.28
N ARG A 36 7.54 7.81 5.06
CA ARG A 36 6.43 6.94 4.73
C ARG A 36 6.78 6.08 3.54
N ARG A 37 5.94 5.07 3.30
CA ARG A 37 6.00 4.30 2.07
C ARG A 37 5.09 4.94 1.03
N PHE A 38 5.67 5.22 -0.14
CA PHE A 38 4.96 5.69 -1.32
C PHE A 38 4.27 4.52 -2.04
N TRP A 39 3.31 4.80 -2.93
CA TRP A 39 2.52 3.76 -3.60
C TRP A 39 3.31 2.85 -4.55
N SER A 40 4.55 3.20 -4.90
CA SER A 40 5.51 2.34 -5.62
C SER A 40 6.40 1.53 -4.68
N SER A 41 6.06 1.46 -3.39
CA SER A 41 6.81 0.82 -2.30
C SER A 41 8.16 1.42 -1.95
N ASP A 42 8.59 2.47 -2.64
CA ASP A 42 9.73 3.26 -2.23
C ASP A 42 9.44 4.06 -0.96
N ILE A 43 10.48 4.22 -0.15
CA ILE A 43 10.42 5.13 0.99
C ILE A 43 10.55 6.58 0.49
N GLU A 44 9.80 7.47 1.11
CA GLU A 44 10.03 8.91 1.00
C GLU A 44 10.11 9.56 2.37
N CYS A 45 10.93 10.59 2.48
CA CYS A 45 10.97 11.45 3.65
C CYS A 45 10.21 12.75 3.38
N ALA A 46 9.67 13.34 4.43
CA ALA A 46 9.06 14.65 4.37
C ALA A 46 10.13 15.67 3.96
N SER A 47 9.82 16.47 2.95
CA SER A 47 10.71 17.48 2.40
C SER A 47 9.89 18.66 1.86
N LEU A 48 10.52 19.83 1.87
CA LEU A 48 9.96 21.08 1.34
C LEU A 48 10.46 21.37 -0.09
N ASN A 49 11.48 20.64 -0.57
CA ASN A 49 12.18 20.95 -1.81
C ASN A 49 12.48 19.71 -2.68
N GLY A 50 11.99 18.52 -2.30
CA GLY A 50 12.21 17.29 -3.04
C GLY A 50 13.65 16.77 -2.99
N ARG A 51 14.53 17.40 -2.19
CA ARG A 51 15.98 17.13 -2.15
C ARG A 51 16.50 16.82 -0.75
N ASP A 52 16.07 17.57 0.25
CA ASP A 52 16.56 17.49 1.62
C ASP A 52 15.41 17.10 2.56
N CYS A 53 15.62 16.05 3.37
CA CYS A 53 14.64 15.61 4.35
C CYS A 53 14.52 16.61 5.52
N LEU A 54 13.36 16.66 6.15
CA LEU A 54 13.08 17.44 7.34
C LEU A 54 13.58 16.75 8.61
N TRP A 55 14.89 16.60 8.70
CA TRP A 55 15.57 16.06 9.88
C TRP A 55 15.28 16.87 11.14
N GLN A 56 14.99 16.18 12.24
CA GLN A 56 14.78 16.76 13.55
C GLN A 56 15.89 16.33 14.52
N SER A 57 16.02 17.05 15.63
CA SER A 57 16.99 16.74 16.69
C SER A 57 16.75 15.40 17.37
N ASP A 58 15.48 14.97 17.42
CA ASP A 58 15.04 13.80 18.17
C ASP A 58 13.65 13.33 17.70
N MET A 59 13.23 12.16 18.20
CA MET A 59 11.96 11.54 17.84
C MET A 59 10.73 12.31 18.34
N ALA A 60 10.82 13.03 19.46
CA ALA A 60 9.70 13.85 19.94
C ALA A 60 9.48 15.04 19.01
N SER A 61 10.57 15.67 18.55
CA SER A 61 10.57 16.72 17.54
C SER A 61 10.05 16.22 16.19
N CYS A 62 10.46 15.03 15.75
CA CYS A 62 9.91 14.37 14.56
C CYS A 62 8.39 14.17 14.64
N ASN A 63 7.89 13.64 15.76
CA ASN A 63 6.45 13.43 15.95
C ASN A 63 5.65 14.73 15.99
N ARG A 64 6.22 15.84 16.50
CA ARG A 64 5.58 17.17 16.42
C ARG A 64 5.37 17.61 14.98
N VAL A 65 6.35 17.40 14.10
CA VAL A 65 6.18 17.71 12.66
C VAL A 65 5.00 16.93 12.07
N ILE A 66 4.84 15.63 12.39
CA ILE A 66 3.69 14.84 11.93
C ILE A 66 2.37 15.38 12.48
N GLN A 67 2.34 15.77 13.76
CA GLN A 67 1.15 16.37 14.37
C GLN A 67 0.77 17.68 13.67
N ASP A 68 1.75 18.54 13.39
CA ASP A 68 1.54 19.79 12.68
C ASP A 68 1.05 19.56 11.24
N MET A 69 1.56 18.53 10.55
CA MET A 69 1.05 18.12 9.22
C MET A 69 -0.41 17.68 9.26
N ARG A 70 -0.84 16.99 10.34
CA ARG A 70 -2.23 16.53 10.50
C ARG A 70 -3.19 17.68 10.82
N LEU A 71 -2.77 18.61 11.67
CA LEU A 71 -3.59 19.75 12.09
C LEU A 71 -3.67 20.81 10.99
N ASN A 72 -2.61 20.96 10.20
CA ASN A 72 -2.57 21.85 9.05
C ASN A 72 -2.62 21.00 7.78
N ALA A 73 -3.82 20.56 7.38
CA ALA A 73 -4.06 19.82 6.14
C ALA A 73 -3.57 20.54 4.85
N GLN A 74 -3.06 21.76 5.00
CA GLN A 74 -2.42 22.61 4.00
C GLN A 74 -0.91 22.74 4.24
N SER A 75 -0.27 21.70 4.80
CA SER A 75 1.17 21.68 5.04
C SER A 75 1.95 21.71 3.72
N THR A 76 2.88 22.66 3.63
CA THR A 76 3.79 22.90 2.49
C THR A 76 4.81 21.78 2.25
N ILE A 77 4.71 20.66 2.98
CA ILE A 77 5.45 19.41 2.73
C ILE A 77 4.83 18.74 1.50
N THR A 78 5.14 19.34 0.36
CA THR A 78 4.54 19.07 -0.95
C THR A 78 5.52 18.40 -1.89
N GLN A 79 6.79 18.29 -1.49
CA GLN A 79 7.84 17.72 -2.33
C GLN A 79 8.67 16.74 -1.51
N PRO A 80 8.16 15.53 -1.19
CA PRO A 80 8.95 14.49 -0.56
C PRO A 80 10.19 14.15 -1.38
N LEU A 81 11.31 13.88 -0.70
CA LEU A 81 12.45 13.21 -1.34
C LEU A 81 12.17 11.72 -1.31
N ARG A 82 12.09 11.09 -2.48
CA ARG A 82 11.86 9.66 -2.62
C ARG A 82 13.15 8.90 -2.88
N CYS A 83 13.33 7.77 -2.21
CA CYS A 83 14.35 6.76 -2.48
C CYS A 83 14.20 6.17 -3.90
N GLY A 84 15.09 5.27 -4.30
CA GLY A 84 15.02 4.67 -5.64
C GLY A 84 15.48 5.64 -6.75
N ASN A 85 14.75 5.68 -7.87
CA ASN A 85 15.18 6.45 -9.05
C ASN A 85 15.25 7.96 -8.81
N HIS A 86 14.34 8.52 -8.02
CA HIS A 86 14.34 9.94 -7.66
C HIS A 86 15.58 10.31 -6.84
N HIS A 87 15.90 9.52 -5.81
CA HIS A 87 17.13 9.69 -5.03
C HIS A 87 18.37 9.53 -5.90
N ARG A 88 18.38 8.58 -6.86
CA ARG A 88 19.49 8.41 -7.79
C ARG A 88 19.70 9.64 -8.67
N ALA A 89 18.63 10.22 -9.19
CA ALA A 89 18.68 11.46 -9.97
C ALA A 89 19.16 12.65 -9.12
N THR A 90 18.85 12.66 -7.81
CA THR A 90 19.16 13.78 -6.91
C THR A 90 20.57 13.69 -6.28
N TRP A 91 21.00 12.49 -5.90
CA TRP A 91 22.18 12.22 -5.07
C TRP A 91 23.14 11.16 -5.66
N GLY A 92 22.86 10.63 -6.85
CA GLY A 92 23.72 9.66 -7.54
C GLY A 92 23.56 8.20 -7.11
N SER A 93 22.79 7.92 -6.04
CA SER A 93 22.49 6.56 -5.57
C SER A 93 21.00 6.39 -5.26
N THR A 94 20.48 5.15 -5.23
CA THR A 94 19.07 4.91 -4.86
C THR A 94 18.80 5.07 -3.37
N GLY A 95 19.84 5.24 -2.56
CA GLY A 95 19.77 5.18 -1.10
C GLY A 95 19.65 3.76 -0.52
N TYR A 96 19.48 2.72 -1.33
CA TYR A 96 19.34 1.33 -0.85
C TYR A 96 20.62 0.49 -0.90
N LEU A 97 21.72 1.05 -1.40
CA LEU A 97 22.98 0.31 -1.59
C LEU A 97 23.77 0.14 -0.28
N GLU A 98 23.44 0.92 0.74
CA GLU A 98 24.14 0.94 2.02
C GLU A 98 23.16 0.56 3.15
N GLY A 99 23.49 -0.45 3.94
CA GLY A 99 22.63 -0.93 5.04
C GLY A 99 22.34 0.12 6.12
N GLY A 100 23.28 1.06 6.33
CA GLY A 100 23.15 2.13 7.32
C GLY A 100 22.34 3.35 6.85
N HIS A 101 22.02 3.43 5.55
CA HIS A 101 21.36 4.59 4.98
C HIS A 101 19.87 4.64 5.37
N TRP A 102 19.33 5.85 5.53
CA TRP A 102 17.95 6.03 6.03
C TRP A 102 16.90 5.42 5.11
N CYS A 103 17.13 5.39 3.79
CA CYS A 103 16.25 4.69 2.84
C CYS A 103 16.16 3.20 3.19
N THR A 104 17.29 2.52 3.40
CA THR A 104 17.34 1.09 3.76
C THR A 104 16.72 0.85 5.12
N LYS A 105 17.15 1.60 6.15
CA LYS A 105 16.61 1.47 7.51
C LYS A 105 15.10 1.70 7.55
N SER A 106 14.63 2.76 6.90
CA SER A 106 13.20 3.08 6.85
C SER A 106 12.44 2.05 6.02
N PHE A 107 13.06 1.43 5.01
CA PHE A 107 12.41 0.37 4.24
C PHE A 107 12.08 -0.85 5.11
N ASP A 108 12.92 -1.18 6.08
CA ASP A 108 12.66 -2.28 7.02
C ASP A 108 11.69 -1.87 8.14
N LEU A 109 11.73 -0.60 8.56
CA LEU A 109 10.99 -0.11 9.73
C LEU A 109 9.59 0.43 9.39
N VAL A 110 9.40 0.99 8.20
CA VAL A 110 8.11 1.52 7.73
C VAL A 110 7.29 0.34 7.21
N PRO A 111 6.16 -0.01 7.84
CA PRO A 111 5.40 -1.16 7.41
C PRO A 111 4.95 -0.98 5.96
N ASN A 112 5.09 -2.05 5.17
CA ASN A 112 4.50 -2.07 3.86
C ASN A 112 2.98 -2.05 4.05
N TYR A 113 2.30 -1.09 3.43
CA TYR A 113 0.85 -1.01 3.48
C TYR A 113 0.30 -0.97 2.05
N PRO A 114 -0.62 -1.91 1.70
CA PRO A 114 -0.87 -3.11 2.48
C PRO A 114 0.42 -3.96 2.51
N PRO A 115 0.71 -4.67 3.61
CA PRO A 115 1.72 -5.73 3.56
C PRO A 115 1.29 -6.69 2.44
N MET A 116 2.22 -7.45 1.85
CA MET A 116 1.83 -8.49 0.89
C MET A 116 0.64 -9.24 1.46
N SER A 117 -0.51 -9.12 0.80
CA SER A 117 -1.72 -9.65 1.40
C SER A 117 -1.61 -11.17 1.38
N PRO A 118 -2.25 -11.89 2.31
CA PRO A 118 -2.43 -13.32 2.12
C PRO A 118 -3.16 -13.55 0.78
N TRP A 119 -2.92 -14.70 0.17
CA TRP A 119 -3.74 -15.17 -0.94
C TRP A 119 -5.21 -15.21 -0.50
N THR A 120 -6.10 -14.69 -1.33
CA THR A 120 -7.53 -14.60 -1.04
C THR A 120 -8.34 -14.77 -2.31
N CYS A 121 -9.49 -15.43 -2.19
CA CYS A 121 -10.44 -15.57 -3.28
C CYS A 121 -11.45 -14.42 -3.23
N VAL A 122 -11.41 -13.56 -4.25
CA VAL A 122 -12.29 -12.38 -4.35
C VAL A 122 -13.57 -12.78 -5.08
N ASN A 123 -14.74 -12.39 -4.58
CA ASN A 123 -16.01 -12.69 -5.23
C ASN A 123 -16.06 -12.18 -6.68
N GLY A 124 -16.46 -13.05 -7.61
CA GLY A 124 -16.43 -12.76 -9.05
C GLY A 124 -15.08 -13.01 -9.72
N VAL A 125 -14.05 -13.41 -8.95
CA VAL A 125 -12.72 -13.78 -9.46
C VAL A 125 -12.34 -15.15 -8.91
N ASN A 126 -12.55 -16.19 -9.70
CA ASN A 126 -12.28 -17.58 -9.30
C ASN A 126 -10.79 -17.95 -9.42
N VAL A 127 -9.90 -17.10 -8.92
CA VAL A 127 -8.47 -17.39 -8.75
C VAL A 127 -7.94 -16.64 -7.53
N PRO A 128 -7.00 -17.22 -6.74
CA PRO A 128 -6.43 -16.51 -5.61
C PRO A 128 -5.72 -15.25 -6.09
N LEU A 129 -6.09 -14.13 -5.48
CA LEU A 129 -5.46 -12.84 -5.65
C LEU A 129 -4.71 -12.45 -4.38
N ARG A 130 -3.70 -11.60 -4.52
CA ARG A 130 -3.13 -10.84 -3.41
C ARG A 130 -2.60 -9.50 -3.89
N VAL A 131 -2.22 -8.65 -2.95
CA VAL A 131 -1.38 -7.49 -3.23
C VAL A 131 0.08 -7.88 -3.01
N ASN A 132 0.94 -7.56 -3.97
CA ASN A 132 2.37 -7.86 -3.88
C ASN A 132 3.15 -6.76 -3.15
N PHE A 133 4.47 -6.92 -3.10
CA PHE A 133 5.35 -5.97 -2.42
C PHE A 133 5.26 -4.55 -3.00
N TRP A 134 4.90 -4.39 -4.29
CA TRP A 134 4.81 -3.14 -5.04
C TRP A 134 3.43 -2.47 -4.97
N GLY A 135 2.49 -3.04 -4.20
CA GLY A 135 1.13 -2.51 -4.13
C GLY A 135 0.27 -2.83 -5.36
N ASP A 136 0.68 -3.79 -6.19
CA ASP A 136 -0.10 -4.28 -7.33
C ASP A 136 -0.83 -5.57 -7.01
N VAL A 137 -2.03 -5.70 -7.57
CA VAL A 137 -2.78 -6.95 -7.54
C VAL A 137 -2.04 -7.99 -8.37
N GLU A 138 -1.93 -9.20 -7.86
CA GLU A 138 -1.43 -10.34 -8.63
C GLU A 138 -2.29 -11.57 -8.40
N CYS A 139 -2.40 -12.40 -9.43
CA CYS A 139 -3.07 -13.69 -9.35
C CYS A 139 -2.05 -14.81 -9.16
N MET A 140 -2.47 -15.89 -8.50
CA MET A 140 -1.65 -17.08 -8.38
C MET A 140 -1.43 -17.68 -9.77
N SER A 141 -0.17 -17.78 -10.18
CA SER A 141 0.29 -18.32 -11.47
C SER A 141 1.57 -19.11 -11.26
N SER A 142 1.93 -19.95 -12.23
CA SER A 142 3.21 -20.68 -12.27
C SER A 142 4.12 -20.24 -13.41
N ASN A 143 3.68 -19.32 -14.26
CA ASN A 143 4.39 -18.93 -15.49
C ASN A 143 4.38 -17.42 -15.77
N ARG A 144 3.96 -16.59 -14.79
CA ARG A 144 3.84 -15.12 -14.92
C ARG A 144 2.80 -14.63 -15.94
N ARG A 145 2.07 -15.52 -16.62
CA ARG A 145 1.20 -15.16 -17.74
C ARG A 145 -0.23 -15.64 -17.61
N ASP A 146 -0.42 -16.85 -17.09
CA ASP A 146 -1.72 -17.48 -16.95
C ASP A 146 -2.02 -17.69 -15.47
N CYS A 147 -3.12 -17.10 -15.00
CA CYS A 147 -3.61 -17.35 -13.65
C CYS A 147 -4.14 -18.78 -13.53
N HIS A 148 -4.06 -19.36 -12.33
CA HIS A 148 -4.65 -20.67 -12.00
C HIS A 148 -6.17 -20.59 -11.81
N TRP A 149 -6.88 -20.16 -12.86
CA TRP A 149 -8.33 -20.03 -12.88
C TRP A 149 -9.04 -21.32 -12.46
N LYS A 150 -10.12 -21.16 -11.72
CA LYS A 150 -11.01 -22.23 -11.25
C LYS A 150 -12.44 -21.99 -11.69
N SER A 151 -13.25 -23.05 -11.65
CA SER A 151 -14.65 -22.96 -12.06
C SER A 151 -15.54 -22.34 -10.98
N SER A 152 -15.09 -22.36 -9.73
CA SER A 152 -15.87 -21.95 -8.57
C SER A 152 -15.02 -21.35 -7.45
N GLN A 153 -15.67 -20.68 -6.49
CA GLN A 153 -14.98 -20.18 -5.30
C GLN A 153 -14.51 -21.26 -4.35
N SER A 154 -15.20 -22.39 -4.30
CA SER A 154 -14.76 -23.54 -3.50
C SER A 154 -13.43 -24.08 -4.03
N GLU A 155 -13.28 -24.20 -5.35
CA GLU A 155 -12.03 -24.60 -5.97
C GLU A 155 -10.93 -23.54 -5.83
N CYS A 156 -11.27 -22.25 -5.89
CA CYS A 156 -10.33 -21.19 -5.59
C CYS A 156 -9.76 -21.32 -4.17
N ALA A 157 -10.63 -21.52 -3.17
CA ALA A 157 -10.22 -21.70 -1.78
C ALA A 157 -9.36 -22.95 -1.59
N ALA A 158 -9.71 -24.06 -2.27
CA ALA A 158 -8.90 -25.28 -2.26
C ALA A 158 -7.48 -25.06 -2.81
N LEU A 159 -7.33 -24.18 -3.81
CA LEU A 159 -6.02 -23.83 -4.37
C LEU A 159 -5.13 -23.07 -3.37
N ILE A 160 -5.71 -22.27 -2.47
CA ILE A 160 -4.95 -21.60 -1.40
C ILE A 160 -4.41 -22.63 -0.40
N VAL A 161 -5.20 -23.65 -0.08
CA VAL A 161 -4.83 -24.72 0.86
C VAL A 161 -3.74 -25.63 0.27
N ASN A 162 -3.84 -25.95 -1.03
CA ASN A 162 -2.88 -26.80 -1.72
C ASN A 162 -2.35 -26.12 -3.00
N PRO A 163 -1.45 -25.15 -2.86
CA PRO A 163 -0.98 -24.37 -3.99
C PRO A 163 0.09 -25.12 -4.82
N PRO A 164 0.28 -24.75 -6.09
CA PRO A 164 1.38 -25.26 -6.90
C PRO A 164 2.74 -24.99 -6.24
N LYS A 165 3.68 -25.95 -6.38
CA LYS A 165 5.04 -25.84 -5.81
C LYS A 165 5.81 -24.63 -6.36
N LEU A 166 5.66 -24.35 -7.65
CA LEU A 166 6.24 -23.18 -8.29
C LEU A 166 5.16 -22.11 -8.43
N GLN A 167 5.36 -20.97 -7.78
CA GLN A 167 4.53 -19.80 -7.92
C GLN A 167 5.35 -18.70 -8.58
N VAL A 168 4.91 -18.31 -9.78
CA VAL A 168 5.39 -17.13 -10.50
C VAL A 168 4.14 -16.31 -10.82
N PRO A 169 3.67 -15.47 -9.88
CA PRO A 169 2.43 -14.71 -10.03
C PRO A 169 2.41 -13.87 -11.30
N LEU A 170 1.23 -13.70 -11.90
CA LEU A 170 0.99 -12.65 -12.89
C LEU A 170 0.53 -11.41 -12.13
N THR A 171 1.29 -10.33 -12.26
CA THR A 171 1.04 -9.05 -11.59
C THR A 171 0.37 -8.08 -12.56
N CYS A 172 -0.65 -7.34 -12.10
CA CYS A 172 -1.26 -6.21 -12.80
C CYS A 172 -0.28 -5.04 -12.99
N GLY A 173 -0.64 -4.01 -13.78
CA GLY A 173 0.27 -2.90 -14.07
C GLY A 173 1.32 -3.28 -15.13
N ASP A 174 2.57 -2.87 -14.96
CA ASP A 174 3.61 -2.96 -16.01
C ASP A 174 3.87 -4.41 -16.47
N VAL A 175 3.92 -5.36 -15.53
CA VAL A 175 4.07 -6.79 -15.87
C VAL A 175 2.91 -7.30 -16.72
N HIS A 176 1.69 -6.83 -16.47
CA HIS A 176 0.52 -7.20 -17.25
C HIS A 176 0.52 -6.55 -18.63
N VAL A 177 1.08 -5.34 -18.75
CA VAL A 177 1.31 -4.68 -20.05
C VAL A 177 2.28 -5.52 -20.89
N ASP A 178 3.38 -5.99 -20.29
CA ASP A 178 4.36 -6.82 -21.00
C ASP A 178 3.75 -8.12 -21.54
N GLU A 179 2.89 -8.78 -20.74
CA GLU A 179 2.33 -10.10 -21.08
C GLU A 179 1.07 -10.04 -21.95
N HIS A 180 0.24 -9.01 -21.78
CA HIS A 180 -1.12 -8.92 -22.34
C HIS A 180 -1.43 -7.58 -23.04
N GLY A 181 -0.48 -6.65 -23.13
CA GLY A 181 -0.63 -5.36 -23.81
C GLY A 181 -1.49 -4.33 -23.08
N THR A 182 -1.92 -4.62 -21.85
CA THR A 182 -2.73 -3.74 -21.00
C THR A 182 -2.37 -3.93 -19.53
N GLY A 183 -2.43 -2.86 -18.73
CA GLY A 183 -2.17 -2.94 -17.28
C GLY A 183 -3.31 -3.59 -16.48
N GLY A 184 -4.45 -3.88 -17.12
CA GLY A 184 -5.58 -4.61 -16.53
C GLY A 184 -6.49 -3.78 -15.59
N TYR A 185 -6.06 -2.63 -15.08
CA TYR A 185 -6.89 -1.81 -14.17
C TYR A 185 -7.97 -0.97 -14.88
N GLY A 186 -7.80 -0.68 -16.18
CA GLY A 186 -8.67 0.24 -16.93
C GLY A 186 -10.08 -0.28 -17.24
N THR A 187 -10.38 -1.55 -16.99
CA THR A 187 -11.67 -2.17 -17.31
C THR A 187 -12.40 -2.58 -16.03
N ALA A 188 -13.62 -2.08 -15.82
CA ALA A 188 -14.38 -2.23 -14.57
C ALA A 188 -14.50 -3.69 -14.08
N ASN A 189 -14.78 -4.62 -14.99
CA ASN A 189 -15.01 -6.03 -14.67
C ASN A 189 -13.74 -6.90 -14.82
N HIS A 190 -12.58 -6.30 -15.07
CA HIS A 190 -11.33 -7.05 -15.16
C HIS A 190 -10.85 -7.44 -13.75
N TRP A 191 -10.24 -8.61 -13.61
CA TRP A 191 -9.84 -9.15 -12.31
C TRP A 191 -8.86 -8.25 -11.55
N CYS A 192 -7.98 -7.53 -12.27
CA CYS A 192 -7.12 -6.50 -11.66
C CYS A 192 -7.95 -5.40 -10.98
N ARG A 193 -9.02 -4.93 -11.62
CA ARG A 193 -9.88 -3.87 -11.10
C ARG A 193 -10.76 -4.37 -9.95
N LEU A 194 -11.29 -5.58 -10.07
CA LEU A 194 -12.04 -6.24 -9.00
C LEU A 194 -11.16 -6.49 -7.77
N GLY A 195 -9.93 -6.96 -7.97
CA GLY A 195 -8.93 -7.11 -6.92
C GLY A 195 -8.57 -5.77 -6.28
N ALA A 196 -8.30 -4.73 -7.08
CA ALA A 196 -7.98 -3.40 -6.56
C ALA A 196 -9.10 -2.84 -5.69
N THR A 197 -10.35 -3.02 -6.12
CA THR A 197 -11.53 -2.63 -5.34
C THR A 197 -11.62 -3.40 -4.02
N PHE A 198 -11.42 -4.72 -4.06
CA PHE A 198 -11.44 -5.57 -2.86
C PHE A 198 -10.35 -5.17 -1.85
N PHE A 199 -9.15 -4.87 -2.32
CA PHE A 199 -8.02 -4.46 -1.48
C PHE A 199 -7.97 -2.96 -1.18
N MET A 200 -9.00 -2.19 -1.56
CA MET A 200 -9.11 -0.74 -1.35
C MET A 200 -7.91 0.05 -1.94
N LEU A 201 -7.41 -0.37 -3.11
CA LEU A 201 -6.33 0.29 -3.83
C LEU A 201 -6.88 1.40 -4.74
N SER A 202 -6.20 2.54 -4.77
CA SER A 202 -6.44 3.60 -5.75
C SER A 202 -5.61 3.29 -7.02
N LYS A 203 -6.21 2.54 -7.95
CA LYS A 203 -5.65 2.13 -9.25
C LYS A 203 -6.64 2.45 -10.37
#